data_AF-A0A917S6Z7-F1
#
_entry.id   AF-A0A917S6Z7-F1
#
_cell.length_a   1.000
_cell.length_b   1.000
_cell.length_c   1.000
_cell.angle_alpha   90.00
_cell.angle_beta   90.00
_cell.angle_gamma   90.00
#
_symmetry.space_group_name_H-M   'P 1'
#
loop_
_entity.id
_entity.type
_entity.pdbx_description
1 polymer ?
#
loop_
_entity_poly.entity_id
_entity_poly.type
_entity_poly.pdbx_seq_one_letter_code
_entity_poly.pdbx_strand_id
1 'polypeptide(L)'
;MNAGAVGLALVAGLLVGSLVVWLLTRRRVHDSEADDPDQVAERVPAGVSDVLSALSSSAVLVGSDGAILESTPQARALGLVRGSRLLAPPLVKMVRDVREDGEIRSAELEFKRGGTGSVEVVISARVAPLGDGLVVIVAEDLTAARRVEATRRDFVANVSHELKTPIGAVALLAEALEGAADDPQAVHRFAARLSVESQRLSDLVQQIIDLSRLQADDPLANTEPVDIDDVVQTAIDRCRVDAERRDIAVTVGGERGCKVAGSRDQLIVAVGNLVENAIIYSDTGARVAVAASRVSRGGVEAVEITVSDNGIGISRSDLERIFERFYRVDFGRSRANGGTGLGLAIVKHIAASHGGDVSVWSQLGQGSTFTINLPVTAGSAADLDPDLGPHADPQTGRDLDPELDPGRDLGRDREHDLDVDHSTGSTTAQTAPDHSTRDCRDPIDAEPAHSRTTQPQEIVR
;
A
#
# COMPACT_ATOMS: atom_id res chain seq x y z
N MET A 1 -39.06 30.08 72.15
CA MET A 1 -39.19 29.97 70.67
C MET A 1 -37.79 29.78 70.11
N ASN A 2 -37.51 28.68 69.40
CA ASN A 2 -36.14 28.27 69.13
C ASN A 2 -35.65 28.82 67.78
N ALA A 3 -34.70 29.77 67.81
CA ALA A 3 -34.15 30.42 66.61
C ALA A 3 -33.59 29.42 65.58
N GLY A 4 -33.00 28.31 66.02
CA GLY A 4 -32.48 27.26 65.13
C GLY A 4 -33.53 26.63 64.19
N ALA A 5 -34.80 26.54 64.61
CA ALA A 5 -35.86 26.02 63.76
C ALA A 5 -36.20 26.97 62.60
N VAL A 6 -36.11 28.28 62.83
CA VAL A 6 -36.36 29.32 61.80
C VAL A 6 -35.22 29.34 60.78
N GLY A 7 -33.97 29.24 61.24
CA GLY A 7 -32.80 29.17 60.35
C GLY A 7 -32.83 27.96 59.42
N LEU A 8 -33.20 26.78 59.93
CA LEU A 8 -33.25 25.55 59.13
C LEU A 8 -34.37 25.58 58.08
N ALA A 9 -35.52 26.19 58.40
CA ALA A 9 -36.60 26.44 57.44
C ALA A 9 -36.18 27.42 56.33
N LEU A 10 -35.41 28.47 56.64
CA LEU A 10 -34.89 29.42 55.66
C LEU A 10 -33.91 28.77 54.66
N VAL A 11 -33.00 27.93 55.14
CA VAL A 11 -32.06 27.19 54.28
C VAL A 11 -32.80 26.19 53.37
N ALA A 12 -33.79 25.46 53.91
CA ALA A 12 -34.63 24.58 53.11
C ALA A 12 -35.41 25.36 52.03
N GLY A 13 -35.98 26.52 52.38
CA GLY A 13 -36.67 27.40 51.44
C GLY A 13 -35.77 27.92 50.31
N LEU A 14 -34.53 28.30 50.62
CA LEU A 14 -33.54 28.71 49.61
C LEU A 14 -33.13 27.56 48.69
N LEU A 15 -32.91 26.36 49.20
CA LEU A 15 -32.54 25.18 48.39
C LEU A 15 -33.68 24.74 47.47
N VAL A 16 -34.93 24.72 47.97
CA VAL A 16 -36.12 24.46 47.16
C VAL A 16 -36.31 25.56 46.12
N GLY A 17 -36.13 26.83 46.51
CA GLY A 17 -36.16 27.98 45.60
C GLY A 17 -35.13 27.88 44.47
N SER A 18 -33.87 27.56 44.79
CA SER A 18 -32.82 27.38 43.78
C SER A 18 -33.08 26.17 42.89
N LEU A 19 -33.63 25.07 43.42
CA LEU A 19 -33.98 23.88 42.64
C LEU A 19 -35.15 24.15 41.70
N VAL A 20 -36.17 24.90 42.13
CA VAL A 20 -37.30 25.33 41.29
C VAL A 20 -36.83 26.30 40.22
N VAL A 21 -36.00 27.30 40.55
CA VAL A 21 -35.41 28.21 39.56
C VAL A 21 -34.54 27.45 38.56
N TRP A 22 -33.72 26.51 39.01
CA TRP A 22 -32.89 25.67 38.13
C TRP A 22 -33.73 24.72 37.26
N LEU A 23 -34.82 24.15 37.77
CA LEU A 23 -35.75 23.35 36.96
C LEU A 23 -36.50 24.21 35.94
N LEU A 24 -36.84 25.46 36.27
CA LEU A 24 -37.50 26.40 35.35
C LEU A 24 -36.54 26.96 34.29
N THR A 25 -35.29 27.26 34.62
CA THR A 25 -34.28 27.66 33.62
C THR A 25 -33.82 26.48 32.79
N ARG A 26 -33.67 25.27 33.37
CA ARG A 26 -33.34 24.06 32.62
C ARG A 26 -34.49 23.60 31.71
N ARG A 27 -35.75 23.81 32.11
CA ARG A 27 -36.91 23.71 31.19
C ARG A 27 -36.85 24.76 30.09
N ARG A 28 -36.59 26.04 30.38
CA ARG A 28 -36.33 27.04 29.32
C ARG A 28 -35.14 26.73 28.40
N VAL A 29 -34.27 25.77 28.74
CA VAL A 29 -33.15 25.30 27.90
C VAL A 29 -33.45 23.95 27.22
N HIS A 30 -34.67 23.40 27.36
CA HIS A 30 -35.17 22.22 26.64
C HIS A 30 -36.56 22.40 26.01
N ASP A 31 -37.36 23.37 26.47
CA ASP A 31 -38.68 23.72 25.93
C ASP A 31 -38.62 24.97 25.02
N SER A 32 -37.45 25.64 24.90
CA SER A 32 -37.19 26.67 23.88
C SER A 32 -36.75 26.06 22.54
N GLU A 33 -37.53 25.07 22.10
CA GLU A 33 -37.60 24.58 20.71
C GLU A 33 -39.07 24.67 20.22
N ALA A 34 -39.80 25.64 20.77
CA ALA A 34 -41.14 26.06 20.37
C ALA A 34 -41.08 27.49 19.81
N ASP A 35 -41.85 27.76 18.75
CA ASP A 35 -41.73 28.94 17.87
C ASP A 35 -41.56 30.29 18.60
N ASP A 36 -40.48 31.00 18.23
CA ASP A 36 -40.32 32.44 18.41
C ASP A 36 -40.42 33.11 17.03
N PRO A 37 -41.63 33.54 16.59
CA PRO A 37 -41.90 33.88 15.20
C PRO A 37 -41.32 35.21 14.73
N ASP A 38 -40.79 36.03 15.65
CA ASP A 38 -40.18 37.34 15.35
C ASP A 38 -38.65 37.30 15.25
N GLN A 39 -38.02 36.12 15.35
CA GLN A 39 -36.67 35.95 14.82
C GLN A 39 -36.72 36.10 13.30
N VAL A 40 -36.20 37.23 12.81
CA VAL A 40 -35.95 37.47 11.38
C VAL A 40 -34.92 36.44 10.92
N ALA A 41 -35.41 35.28 10.48
CA ALA A 41 -34.58 34.25 9.87
C ALA A 41 -33.77 34.90 8.75
N GLU A 42 -32.45 34.90 8.90
CA GLU A 42 -31.52 35.62 8.03
C GLU A 42 -31.47 34.93 6.67
N ARG A 43 -32.46 35.27 5.81
CA ARG A 43 -32.69 34.57 4.55
C ARG A 43 -31.50 34.77 3.63
N VAL A 44 -30.90 33.65 3.24
CA VAL A 44 -29.86 33.58 2.22
C VAL A 44 -30.29 34.42 1.00
N PRO A 45 -29.48 35.40 0.56
CA PRO A 45 -29.87 36.26 -0.57
C PRO A 45 -30.14 35.45 -1.84
N ALA A 46 -31.18 35.83 -2.58
CA ALA A 46 -31.65 35.08 -3.73
C ALA A 46 -30.53 34.81 -4.76
N GLY A 47 -30.36 33.56 -5.16
CA GLY A 47 -29.29 33.11 -6.07
C GLY A 47 -27.97 32.71 -5.38
N VAL A 48 -27.75 33.03 -4.11
CA VAL A 48 -26.52 32.62 -3.40
C VAL A 48 -26.47 31.10 -3.23
N SER A 49 -27.56 30.45 -2.85
CA SER A 49 -27.66 28.98 -2.75
C SER A 49 -27.39 28.28 -4.08
N ASP A 50 -27.88 28.85 -5.19
CA ASP A 50 -27.66 28.32 -6.54
C ASP A 50 -26.18 28.44 -6.95
N VAL A 51 -25.55 29.59 -6.67
CA VAL A 51 -24.11 29.80 -6.92
C VAL A 51 -23.25 28.88 -6.05
N LEU A 52 -23.56 28.73 -4.76
CA LEU A 52 -22.86 27.82 -3.86
C LEU A 52 -23.01 26.35 -4.30
N SER A 53 -24.18 25.97 -4.82
CA SER A 53 -24.45 24.63 -5.34
C SER A 53 -23.80 24.35 -6.70
N ALA A 54 -23.59 25.39 -7.53
CA ALA A 54 -22.90 25.31 -8.81
C ALA A 54 -21.37 25.29 -8.68
N LEU A 55 -20.82 25.70 -7.53
CA LEU A 55 -19.39 25.62 -7.24
C LEU A 55 -19.00 24.21 -6.79
N SER A 56 -18.04 23.59 -7.48
CA SER A 56 -17.45 22.30 -7.10
C SER A 56 -16.68 22.32 -5.76
N SER A 57 -16.48 23.50 -5.17
CA SER A 57 -15.67 23.75 -3.98
C SER A 57 -16.38 23.44 -2.65
N SER A 58 -15.61 23.34 -1.57
CA SER A 58 -16.20 23.35 -0.22
C SER A 58 -16.56 24.77 0.16
N ALA A 59 -17.84 25.09 0.35
CA ALA A 59 -18.26 26.43 0.78
C ALA A 59 -19.27 26.40 1.94
N VAL A 60 -19.25 27.44 2.75
CA VAL A 60 -20.10 27.62 3.94
C VAL A 60 -20.53 29.09 4.04
N LEU A 61 -21.82 29.33 4.24
CA LEU A 61 -22.39 30.66 4.50
C LEU A 61 -22.74 30.79 5.98
N VAL A 62 -22.28 31.86 6.61
CA VAL A 62 -22.41 32.10 8.06
C VAL A 62 -23.20 33.38 8.32
N GLY A 63 -24.28 33.26 9.09
CA GLY A 63 -25.18 34.34 9.50
C GLY A 63 -24.56 35.29 10.52
N SER A 64 -25.17 36.45 10.71
CA SER A 64 -24.74 37.54 11.60
C SER A 64 -24.55 37.12 13.07
N ASP A 65 -25.25 36.08 13.52
CA ASP A 65 -25.13 35.43 14.83
C ASP A 65 -23.93 34.47 14.95
N GLY A 66 -23.39 34.01 13.82
CA GLY A 66 -22.33 33.00 13.75
C GLY A 66 -22.82 31.57 13.47
N ALA A 67 -24.12 31.35 13.28
CA ALA A 67 -24.66 30.08 12.81
C ALA A 67 -24.44 29.88 11.31
N ILE A 68 -24.37 28.62 10.89
CA ILE A 68 -24.27 28.25 9.48
C ILE A 68 -25.67 28.24 8.87
N LEU A 69 -25.90 29.13 7.90
CA LEU A 69 -27.13 29.20 7.12
C LEU A 69 -27.12 28.16 6.00
N GLU A 70 -25.97 27.98 5.33
CA GLU A 70 -25.84 27.04 4.21
C GLU A 70 -24.43 26.44 4.13
N SER A 71 -24.31 25.26 3.53
CA SER A 71 -23.02 24.58 3.31
C SER A 71 -23.10 23.59 2.15
N THR A 72 -22.07 23.52 1.30
CA THR A 72 -22.00 22.53 0.23
C THR A 72 -21.76 21.13 0.80
N PRO A 73 -22.19 20.04 0.12
CA PRO A 73 -21.89 18.67 0.52
C PRO A 73 -20.39 18.43 0.78
N GLN A 74 -19.53 19.05 -0.03
CA GLN A 74 -18.07 19.01 0.06
C GLN A 74 -17.58 19.60 1.39
N ALA A 75 -18.10 20.75 1.83
CA ALA A 75 -17.72 21.34 3.13
C ALA A 75 -18.07 20.45 4.34
N ARG A 76 -19.16 19.68 4.23
CA ARG A 76 -19.55 18.66 5.22
C ARG A 76 -18.66 17.41 5.11
N ALA A 77 -18.26 17.04 3.89
CA ALA A 77 -17.34 15.95 3.62
C ALA A 77 -15.89 16.23 4.10
N LEU A 78 -15.44 17.48 4.11
CA LEU A 78 -14.19 17.88 4.78
C LEU A 78 -14.33 17.98 6.31
N GLY A 79 -15.56 18.02 6.83
CA GLY A 79 -15.82 18.17 8.25
C GLY A 79 -15.61 19.60 8.77
N LEU A 80 -15.78 20.62 7.92
CA LEU A 80 -15.77 22.03 8.34
C LEU A 80 -17.00 22.37 9.19
N VAL A 81 -18.09 21.62 9.01
CA VAL A 81 -19.44 21.89 9.49
C VAL A 81 -19.99 20.70 10.28
N ARG A 82 -20.67 20.95 11.40
CA ARG A 82 -21.49 19.96 12.12
C ARG A 82 -22.75 20.62 12.70
N GLY A 83 -23.91 20.26 12.16
CA GLY A 83 -25.13 21.02 12.41
C GLY A 83 -24.97 22.47 11.96
N SER A 84 -25.42 23.42 12.77
CA SER A 84 -25.30 24.86 12.52
C SER A 84 -23.94 25.48 12.91
N ARG A 85 -22.89 24.68 13.20
CA ARG A 85 -21.60 25.20 13.73
C ARG A 85 -20.37 24.78 12.93
N LEU A 86 -19.40 25.69 12.85
CA LEU A 86 -18.06 25.43 12.33
C LEU A 86 -17.24 24.59 13.32
N LEU A 87 -16.43 23.66 12.80
CA LEU A 87 -15.60 22.75 13.61
C LEU A 87 -14.13 23.19 13.76
N ALA A 88 -13.62 24.06 12.88
CA ALA A 88 -12.24 24.54 12.95
C ALA A 88 -12.15 25.88 13.70
N PRO A 89 -11.53 25.97 14.90
CA PRO A 89 -11.43 27.22 15.66
C PRO A 89 -10.77 28.39 14.90
N PRO A 90 -9.74 28.20 14.04
CA PRO A 90 -9.20 29.28 13.23
C PRO A 90 -10.22 29.89 12.26
N LEU A 91 -11.12 29.10 11.66
CA LEU A 91 -12.19 29.63 10.80
C LEU A 91 -13.17 30.49 11.59
N VAL A 92 -13.53 30.09 12.81
CA VAL A 92 -14.40 30.91 13.69
C VAL A 92 -13.75 32.26 13.99
N LYS A 93 -12.44 32.30 14.22
CA LYS A 93 -11.70 33.56 14.37
C LYS A 93 -11.70 34.36 13.06
N MET A 94 -11.38 33.74 11.92
CA MET A 94 -11.36 34.44 10.62
C MET A 94 -12.74 35.04 10.27
N VAL A 95 -13.84 34.31 10.49
CA VAL A 95 -15.21 34.84 10.27
C VAL A 95 -15.48 36.07 11.13
N ARG A 96 -15.09 36.05 12.41
CA ARG A 96 -15.21 37.21 13.29
C ARG A 96 -14.33 38.37 12.82
N ASP A 97 -13.05 38.11 12.58
CA ASP A 97 -12.08 39.11 12.14
C ASP A 97 -12.53 39.79 10.83
N VAL A 98 -13.14 39.05 9.90
CA VAL A 98 -13.71 39.54 8.63
C VAL A 98 -15.02 40.30 8.83
N ARG A 99 -15.84 39.94 9.83
CA ARG A 99 -17.07 40.66 10.19
C ARG A 99 -16.79 42.00 10.88
N GLU A 100 -15.66 42.13 11.58
CA GLU A 100 -15.30 43.36 12.30
C GLU A 100 -14.70 44.46 11.41
N ASP A 101 -14.01 44.13 10.31
CA ASP A 101 -13.39 45.14 9.41
C ASP A 101 -13.76 45.02 7.91
N GLY A 102 -14.38 43.92 7.47
CA GLY A 102 -14.73 43.67 6.07
C GLY A 102 -13.58 43.18 5.17
N GLU A 103 -12.35 43.05 5.68
CA GLU A 103 -11.19 42.68 4.87
C GLU A 103 -11.13 41.19 4.53
N ILE A 104 -10.93 40.85 3.26
CA ILE A 104 -10.89 39.45 2.80
C ILE A 104 -9.62 38.75 3.34
N ARG A 105 -9.80 37.65 4.07
CA ARG A 105 -8.68 36.89 4.67
C ARG A 105 -8.54 35.51 4.04
N SER A 106 -7.31 35.07 3.84
CA SER A 106 -6.96 33.72 3.38
C SER A 106 -5.95 33.08 4.32
N ALA A 107 -6.06 31.78 4.58
CA ALA A 107 -5.10 31.01 5.37
C ALA A 107 -5.08 29.54 4.95
N GLU A 108 -3.90 28.92 4.95
CA GLU A 108 -3.80 27.46 5.05
C GLU A 108 -4.08 27.03 6.50
N LEU A 109 -4.94 26.03 6.67
CA LEU A 109 -5.38 25.54 7.97
C LEU A 109 -5.28 24.01 8.05
N GLU A 110 -4.67 23.53 9.12
CA GLU A 110 -4.48 22.10 9.42
C GLU A 110 -5.35 21.74 10.64
N PHE A 111 -6.21 20.73 10.52
CA PHE A 111 -7.10 20.30 11.60
C PHE A 111 -7.43 18.80 11.52
N LYS A 112 -7.89 18.22 12.64
CA LYS A 112 -8.29 16.81 12.70
C LYS A 112 -9.80 16.68 12.58
N ARG A 113 -10.26 15.90 11.60
CA ARG A 113 -11.68 15.60 11.40
C ARG A 113 -12.18 14.71 12.53
N GLY A 114 -13.19 15.17 13.28
CA GLY A 114 -13.65 14.53 14.51
C GLY A 114 -14.50 13.27 14.28
N GLY A 115 -13.98 12.10 14.67
CA GLY A 115 -14.65 10.80 14.62
C GLY A 115 -13.78 9.69 15.21
N THR A 116 -14.25 8.44 15.14
CA THR A 116 -13.42 7.25 15.43
C THR A 116 -12.42 7.04 14.30
N GLY A 117 -11.20 7.56 14.48
CA GLY A 117 -10.20 7.69 13.43
C GLY A 117 -10.02 9.16 13.02
N SER A 118 -9.17 9.89 13.76
CA SER A 118 -8.93 11.32 13.52
C SER A 118 -8.00 11.54 12.32
N VAL A 119 -8.59 11.73 11.13
CA VAL A 119 -7.83 12.06 9.92
C VAL A 119 -7.41 13.53 9.95
N GLU A 120 -6.13 13.80 9.69
CA GLU A 120 -5.63 15.15 9.45
C GLU A 120 -6.01 15.62 8.04
N VAL A 121 -6.60 16.81 8.01
CA VAL A 121 -7.10 17.52 6.83
C VAL A 121 -6.36 18.87 6.75
N VAL A 122 -5.87 19.20 5.56
CA VAL A 122 -5.25 20.51 5.26
C VAL A 122 -6.11 21.20 4.21
N ILE A 123 -6.50 22.45 4.48
CA ILE A 123 -7.27 23.27 3.53
C ILE A 123 -6.56 24.58 3.24
N SER A 124 -6.75 25.11 2.05
CA SER A 124 -6.65 26.55 1.80
C SER A 124 -8.05 27.14 1.99
N ALA A 125 -8.22 28.05 2.95
CA ALA A 125 -9.50 28.68 3.26
C ALA A 125 -9.44 30.18 2.97
N ARG A 126 -10.46 30.69 2.27
CA ARG A 126 -10.69 32.11 2.00
C ARG A 126 -12.03 32.53 2.58
N VAL A 127 -12.03 33.62 3.33
CA VAL A 127 -13.18 34.14 4.07
C VAL A 127 -13.42 35.59 3.65
N ALA A 128 -14.65 35.89 3.23
CA ALA A 128 -15.04 37.20 2.68
C ALA A 128 -16.44 37.61 3.17
N PRO A 129 -16.72 38.92 3.33
CA PRO A 129 -18.06 39.40 3.62
C PRO A 129 -18.96 39.26 2.38
N LEU A 130 -20.27 39.08 2.60
CA LEU A 130 -21.28 39.01 1.53
C LEU A 130 -22.32 40.15 1.60
N GLY A 131 -22.22 41.03 2.60
CA GLY A 131 -23.24 42.06 2.91
C GLY A 131 -24.01 41.71 4.18
N ASP A 132 -24.70 42.68 4.78
CA ASP A 132 -25.66 42.51 5.90
C ASP A 132 -25.21 41.72 7.14
N GLY A 133 -23.89 41.52 7.32
CA GLY A 133 -23.28 40.71 8.38
C GLY A 133 -22.95 39.27 7.96
N LEU A 134 -23.45 38.82 6.81
CA LEU A 134 -23.15 37.53 6.20
C LEU A 134 -21.66 37.41 5.85
N VAL A 135 -21.10 36.23 6.09
CA VAL A 135 -19.71 35.88 5.73
C VAL A 135 -19.71 34.55 4.99
N VAL A 136 -19.04 34.51 3.84
CA VAL A 136 -18.82 33.28 3.07
C VAL A 136 -17.40 32.75 3.30
N ILE A 137 -17.30 31.45 3.53
CA ILE A 137 -16.06 30.68 3.54
C ILE A 137 -16.03 29.84 2.27
N VAL A 138 -14.94 29.91 1.52
CA VAL A 138 -14.61 28.95 0.46
C VAL A 138 -13.31 28.23 0.86
N ALA A 139 -13.31 26.91 0.74
CA ALA A 139 -12.19 26.05 1.09
C ALA A 139 -11.86 25.06 -0.04
N GLU A 140 -10.57 24.87 -0.24
CA GLU A 140 -9.97 23.90 -1.16
C GLU A 140 -9.22 22.84 -0.34
N ASP A 141 -9.41 21.56 -0.67
CA ASP A 141 -8.76 20.46 0.05
C ASP A 141 -7.33 20.24 -0.48
N LEU A 142 -6.35 20.66 0.32
CA LEU A 142 -4.93 20.48 0.03
C LEU A 142 -4.37 19.19 0.67
N THR A 143 -5.19 18.36 1.32
CA THR A 143 -4.74 17.18 2.06
C THR A 143 -4.00 16.18 1.15
N ALA A 144 -4.50 15.93 -0.06
CA ALA A 144 -3.83 15.07 -1.03
C ALA A 144 -2.52 15.71 -1.54
N ALA A 145 -2.56 17.00 -1.90
CA ALA A 145 -1.40 17.74 -2.39
C ALA A 145 -0.26 17.79 -1.35
N ARG A 146 -0.56 18.16 -0.10
CA ARG A 146 0.42 18.19 1.00
C ARG A 146 0.99 16.80 1.32
N ARG A 147 0.22 15.72 1.21
CA ARG A 147 0.74 14.34 1.36
C ARG A 147 1.73 13.99 0.24
N VAL A 148 1.43 14.36 -1.00
CA VAL A 148 2.37 14.20 -2.14
C VAL A 148 3.62 15.05 -1.96
N GLU A 149 3.48 16.32 -1.53
CA GLU A 149 4.63 17.18 -1.26
C GLU A 149 5.50 16.66 -0.11
N ALA A 150 4.91 16.23 1.01
CA ALA A 150 5.63 15.67 2.15
C ALA A 150 6.41 14.43 1.70
N THR A 151 5.73 13.48 1.06
CA THR A 151 6.36 12.28 0.46
C THR A 151 7.52 12.63 -0.47
N ARG A 152 7.41 13.72 -1.25
CA ARG A 152 8.48 14.20 -2.14
C ARG A 152 9.64 14.83 -1.38
N ARG A 153 9.39 15.62 -0.33
CA ARG A 153 10.42 16.21 0.54
C ARG A 153 11.19 15.12 1.28
N ASP A 154 10.47 14.17 1.88
CA ASP A 154 11.02 13.03 2.61
C ASP A 154 11.84 12.12 1.68
N PHE A 155 11.35 11.88 0.46
CA PHE A 155 12.11 11.17 -0.57
C PHE A 155 13.45 11.86 -0.89
N VAL A 156 13.45 13.18 -1.15
CA VAL A 156 14.68 13.94 -1.46
C VAL A 156 15.66 13.95 -0.27
N ALA A 157 15.16 14.06 0.96
CA ALA A 157 15.98 13.98 2.16
C ALA A 157 16.61 12.59 2.30
N ASN A 158 15.83 11.52 2.20
CA ASN A 158 16.30 10.16 2.38
C ASN A 158 17.25 9.71 1.25
N VAL A 159 16.99 10.09 -0.01
CA VAL A 159 17.95 9.97 -1.12
C VAL A 159 19.29 10.61 -0.76
N SER A 160 19.26 11.83 -0.24
CA SER A 160 20.48 12.56 0.13
C SER A 160 21.26 11.87 1.26
N HIS A 161 20.58 11.28 2.23
CA HIS A 161 21.22 10.54 3.33
C HIS A 161 21.81 9.19 2.88
N GLU A 162 21.07 8.40 2.09
CA GLU A 162 21.54 7.10 1.60
C GLU A 162 22.59 7.22 0.47
N LEU A 163 22.67 8.35 -0.25
CA LEU A 163 23.79 8.67 -1.16
C LEU A 163 25.03 9.17 -0.41
N LYS A 164 24.87 10.04 0.59
CA LYS A 164 26.01 10.63 1.34
C LYS A 164 26.86 9.58 2.05
N THR A 165 26.24 8.49 2.50
CA THR A 165 26.93 7.39 3.21
C THR A 165 27.95 6.64 2.33
N PRO A 166 27.58 5.98 1.21
CA PRO A 166 28.53 5.31 0.31
C PRO A 166 29.51 6.29 -0.33
N ILE A 167 29.11 7.52 -0.67
CA ILE A 167 30.05 8.54 -1.19
C ILE A 167 31.16 8.84 -0.17
N GLY A 168 30.82 8.98 1.12
CA GLY A 168 31.80 9.14 2.18
C GLY A 168 32.69 7.91 2.39
N ALA A 169 32.13 6.70 2.25
CA ALA A 169 32.90 5.46 2.32
C ALA A 169 33.89 5.31 1.15
N VAL A 170 33.45 5.65 -0.07
CA VAL A 170 34.28 5.68 -1.29
C VAL A 170 35.45 6.66 -1.14
N ALA A 171 35.20 7.87 -0.62
CA ALA A 171 36.25 8.85 -0.35
C ALA A 171 37.29 8.33 0.66
N LEU A 172 36.84 7.83 1.82
CA LEU A 172 37.74 7.28 2.85
C LEU A 172 38.52 6.04 2.37
N LEU A 173 37.93 5.23 1.48
CA LEU A 173 38.61 4.08 0.88
C LEU A 173 39.65 4.51 -0.18
N ALA A 174 39.43 5.62 -0.88
CA ALA A 174 40.43 6.21 -1.78
C ALA A 174 41.61 6.83 -1.00
N GLU A 175 41.33 7.59 0.07
CA GLU A 175 42.35 8.12 0.99
C GLU A 175 43.17 6.97 1.62
N ALA A 176 42.51 5.88 2.03
CA ALA A 176 43.18 4.69 2.57
C ALA A 176 43.98 3.90 1.53
N LEU A 177 43.61 3.96 0.24
CA LEU A 177 44.41 3.39 -0.86
C LEU A 177 45.70 4.20 -1.09
N GLU A 178 45.60 5.53 -1.11
CA GLU A 178 46.76 6.41 -1.26
C GLU A 178 47.73 6.27 -0.07
N GLY A 179 47.20 6.30 1.16
CA GLY A 179 47.99 6.14 2.38
C GLY A 179 48.58 4.74 2.61
N ALA A 180 48.21 3.74 1.80
CA ALA A 180 48.68 2.36 1.92
C ALA A 180 49.33 1.82 0.62
N ALA A 181 49.74 2.69 -0.30
CA ALA A 181 50.26 2.31 -1.63
C ALA A 181 51.43 1.31 -1.59
N ASP A 182 52.26 1.33 -0.54
CA ASP A 182 53.40 0.42 -0.34
C ASP A 182 53.02 -0.96 0.27
N ASP A 183 51.76 -1.19 0.64
CA ASP A 183 51.24 -2.49 1.11
C ASP A 183 50.23 -3.09 0.10
N PRO A 184 50.66 -4.02 -0.77
CA PRO A 184 49.78 -4.70 -1.72
C PRO A 184 48.58 -5.43 -1.10
N GLN A 185 48.67 -5.90 0.16
CA GLN A 185 47.55 -6.55 0.83
C GLN A 185 46.51 -5.53 1.33
N ALA A 186 46.95 -4.38 1.82
CA ALA A 186 46.06 -3.26 2.12
C ALA A 186 45.39 -2.72 0.85
N VAL A 187 46.17 -2.50 -0.23
CA VAL A 187 45.66 -2.06 -1.53
C VAL A 187 44.58 -3.01 -2.05
N HIS A 188 44.83 -4.33 -2.10
CA HIS A 188 43.82 -5.29 -2.56
C HIS A 188 42.57 -5.30 -1.66
N ARG A 189 42.73 -5.12 -0.34
CA ARG A 189 41.62 -5.10 0.62
C ARG A 189 40.75 -3.85 0.48
N PHE A 190 41.36 -2.67 0.28
CA PHE A 190 40.63 -1.42 0.10
C PHE A 190 40.00 -1.32 -1.30
N ALA A 191 40.70 -1.76 -2.35
CA ALA A 191 40.16 -1.82 -3.71
C ALA A 191 38.92 -2.73 -3.79
N ALA A 192 38.96 -3.91 -3.16
CA ALA A 192 37.79 -4.80 -3.11
C ALA A 192 36.57 -4.16 -2.40
N ARG A 193 36.80 -3.39 -1.33
CA ARG A 193 35.73 -2.62 -0.65
C ARG A 193 35.22 -1.44 -1.48
N LEU A 194 36.12 -0.77 -2.20
CA LEU A 194 35.80 0.35 -3.09
C LEU A 194 34.85 -0.13 -4.22
N SER A 195 35.12 -1.29 -4.81
CA SER A 195 34.24 -1.91 -5.79
C SER A 195 32.84 -2.21 -5.24
N VAL A 196 32.74 -2.69 -3.99
CA VAL A 196 31.44 -3.00 -3.35
C VAL A 196 30.60 -1.74 -3.10
N GLU A 197 31.17 -0.68 -2.52
CA GLU A 197 30.41 0.56 -2.30
C GLU A 197 30.13 1.31 -3.62
N SER A 198 30.98 1.16 -4.64
CA SER A 198 30.76 1.70 -5.99
C SER A 198 29.59 1.00 -6.72
N GLN A 199 29.52 -0.33 -6.64
CA GLN A 199 28.37 -1.09 -7.15
C GLN A 199 27.10 -0.65 -6.43
N ARG A 200 27.11 -0.64 -5.09
CA ARG A 200 25.98 -0.24 -4.25
C ARG A 200 25.49 1.19 -4.52
N LEU A 201 26.40 2.12 -4.81
CA LEU A 201 26.06 3.48 -5.25
C LEU A 201 25.37 3.47 -6.63
N SER A 202 25.83 2.63 -7.55
CA SER A 202 25.24 2.45 -8.88
C SER A 202 23.83 1.85 -8.81
N ASP A 203 23.64 0.83 -7.97
CA ASP A 203 22.34 0.18 -7.73
C ASP A 203 21.31 1.18 -7.18
N LEU A 204 21.73 1.99 -6.19
CA LEU A 204 20.90 3.05 -5.60
C LEU A 204 20.53 4.14 -6.63
N VAL A 205 21.46 4.56 -7.49
CA VAL A 205 21.19 5.52 -8.57
C VAL A 205 20.22 4.93 -9.60
N GLN A 206 20.38 3.67 -9.99
CA GLN A 206 19.49 3.00 -10.93
C GLN A 206 18.05 2.92 -10.37
N GLN A 207 17.87 2.52 -9.12
CA GLN A 207 16.55 2.47 -8.48
C GLN A 207 15.87 3.84 -8.34
N ILE A 208 16.64 4.93 -8.21
CA ILE A 208 16.12 6.30 -8.25
C ILE A 208 15.65 6.67 -9.66
N ILE A 209 16.39 6.27 -10.71
CA ILE A 209 16.00 6.47 -12.12
C ILE A 209 14.73 5.67 -12.44
N ASP A 210 14.65 4.41 -12.00
CA ASP A 210 13.50 3.54 -12.22
C ASP A 210 12.25 4.10 -11.53
N LEU A 211 12.34 4.48 -10.25
CA LEU A 211 11.24 5.14 -9.55
C LEU A 211 10.80 6.45 -10.22
N SER A 212 11.73 7.23 -10.78
CA SER A 212 11.42 8.46 -11.52
C SER A 212 10.64 8.19 -12.81
N ARG A 213 10.98 7.12 -13.56
CA ARG A 213 10.23 6.67 -14.76
C ARG A 213 8.84 6.17 -14.39
N LEU A 214 8.75 5.33 -13.35
CA LEU A 214 7.48 4.81 -12.82
C LEU A 214 6.51 5.90 -12.34
N GLN A 215 6.99 7.11 -12.07
CA GLN A 215 6.16 8.28 -11.72
C GLN A 215 5.74 9.14 -12.92
N ALA A 216 6.30 8.89 -14.12
CA ALA A 216 5.95 9.59 -15.36
C ALA A 216 5.05 8.75 -16.27
N ASP A 217 5.26 7.43 -16.30
CA ASP A 217 4.53 6.50 -17.17
C ASP A 217 3.27 5.92 -16.47
N ASP A 218 2.09 6.19 -17.04
CA ASP A 218 0.85 5.46 -16.72
C ASP A 218 0.82 4.15 -17.54
N PRO A 219 0.94 2.96 -16.92
CA PRO A 219 0.98 1.69 -17.64
C PRO A 219 -0.40 1.26 -18.17
N LEU A 220 -1.50 1.85 -17.70
CA LEU A 220 -2.85 1.55 -18.20
C LEU A 220 -3.22 2.44 -19.39
N ALA A 221 -2.60 3.62 -19.54
CA ALA A 221 -2.81 4.51 -20.68
C ALA A 221 -2.51 3.84 -22.04
N ASN A 222 -1.57 2.90 -22.08
CA ASN A 222 -1.28 2.03 -23.23
C ASN A 222 -1.44 0.56 -22.81
N THR A 223 -2.68 0.11 -22.62
CA THR A 223 -3.01 -1.27 -22.18
C THR A 223 -2.64 -2.31 -23.24
N GLU A 224 -1.48 -2.96 -23.08
CA GLU A 224 -1.13 -4.20 -23.79
C GLU A 224 -1.34 -5.44 -22.90
N PRO A 225 -1.68 -6.63 -23.46
CA PRO A 225 -1.74 -7.88 -22.71
C PRO A 225 -0.34 -8.43 -22.43
N VAL A 226 0.06 -8.46 -21.15
CA VAL A 226 1.34 -9.00 -20.67
C VAL A 226 1.16 -10.45 -20.23
N ASP A 227 2.02 -11.35 -20.72
CA ASP A 227 2.13 -12.73 -20.25
C ASP A 227 2.97 -12.79 -18.96
N ILE A 228 2.38 -13.32 -17.89
CA ILE A 228 3.01 -13.42 -16.57
C ILE A 228 4.08 -14.53 -16.51
N ASP A 229 3.99 -15.59 -17.33
CA ASP A 229 5.03 -16.62 -17.37
C ASP A 229 6.37 -16.02 -17.84
N ASP A 230 6.33 -15.18 -18.87
CA ASP A 230 7.50 -14.46 -19.41
C ASP A 230 8.04 -13.40 -18.44
N VAL A 231 7.16 -12.67 -17.74
CA VAL A 231 7.54 -11.75 -16.66
C VAL A 231 8.30 -12.50 -15.54
N VAL A 232 7.77 -13.64 -15.09
CA VAL A 232 8.36 -14.45 -14.02
C VAL A 232 9.71 -15.03 -14.44
N GLN A 233 9.82 -15.62 -15.64
CA GLN A 233 11.10 -16.14 -16.13
C GLN A 233 12.14 -15.01 -16.29
N THR A 234 11.78 -13.88 -16.91
CA THR A 234 12.72 -12.75 -17.09
C THR A 234 13.17 -12.17 -15.75
N ALA A 235 12.32 -12.14 -14.73
CA ALA A 235 12.68 -11.72 -13.38
C ALA A 235 13.65 -12.70 -12.69
N ILE A 236 13.41 -14.01 -12.81
CA ILE A 236 14.24 -15.05 -12.20
C ILE A 236 15.63 -15.12 -12.86
N ASP A 237 15.72 -15.03 -14.19
CA ASP A 237 17.00 -15.05 -14.90
C ASP A 237 17.92 -13.87 -14.51
N ARG A 238 17.34 -12.69 -14.21
CA ARG A 238 18.10 -11.54 -13.67
C ARG A 238 18.71 -11.83 -12.30
N CYS A 239 17.99 -12.55 -11.44
CA CYS A 239 18.45 -12.90 -10.09
C CYS A 239 19.28 -14.19 -10.02
N ARG A 240 19.44 -14.93 -11.13
CA ARG A 240 19.95 -16.31 -11.13
C ARG A 240 21.40 -16.41 -10.63
N VAL A 241 22.26 -15.47 -11.00
CA VAL A 241 23.66 -15.42 -10.53
C VAL A 241 23.74 -15.24 -9.01
N ASP A 242 22.81 -14.49 -8.42
CA ASP A 242 22.74 -14.28 -6.97
C ASP A 242 22.14 -15.46 -6.20
N ALA A 243 21.17 -16.15 -6.81
CA ALA A 243 20.66 -17.42 -6.30
C ALA A 243 21.76 -18.51 -6.32
N GLU A 244 22.44 -18.69 -7.45
CA GLU A 244 23.58 -19.61 -7.62
C GLU A 244 24.70 -19.29 -6.61
N ARG A 245 25.06 -18.01 -6.45
CA ARG A 245 26.09 -17.53 -5.50
C ARG A 245 25.75 -17.77 -4.03
N ARG A 246 24.47 -17.93 -3.69
CA ARG A 246 23.97 -18.13 -2.32
C ARG A 246 23.51 -19.57 -2.03
N ASP A 247 23.61 -20.48 -3.01
CA ASP A 247 23.03 -21.83 -2.97
C ASP A 247 21.53 -21.80 -2.63
N ILE A 248 20.76 -20.97 -3.37
CA ILE A 248 19.31 -20.82 -3.18
C ILE A 248 18.58 -21.37 -4.40
N ALA A 249 17.71 -22.36 -4.18
CA ALA A 249 16.93 -22.97 -5.25
C ALA A 249 15.65 -22.15 -5.53
N VAL A 250 15.62 -21.43 -6.65
CA VAL A 250 14.42 -20.74 -7.14
C VAL A 250 13.56 -21.71 -7.95
N THR A 251 12.25 -21.73 -7.69
CA THR A 251 11.29 -22.65 -8.31
C THR A 251 10.06 -21.90 -8.82
N VAL A 252 9.49 -22.37 -9.94
CA VAL A 252 8.29 -21.78 -10.57
C VAL A 252 7.14 -22.78 -10.54
N GLY A 253 5.94 -22.32 -10.16
CA GLY A 253 4.72 -23.13 -10.13
C GLY A 253 3.45 -22.32 -10.40
N GLY A 254 2.29 -22.92 -10.13
CA GLY A 254 0.99 -22.29 -10.34
C GLY A 254 0.41 -22.53 -11.75
N GLU A 255 -0.47 -21.62 -12.17
CA GLU A 255 -1.22 -21.62 -13.42
C GLU A 255 -0.47 -20.85 -14.52
N ARG A 256 -0.38 -21.44 -15.72
CA ARG A 256 0.32 -20.88 -16.88
C ARG A 256 -0.60 -20.09 -17.80
N GLY A 257 -0.03 -19.22 -18.63
CA GLY A 257 -0.77 -18.37 -19.55
C GLY A 257 -1.67 -17.34 -18.84
N CYS A 258 -1.29 -16.95 -17.63
CA CYS A 258 -1.90 -15.83 -16.93
C CYS A 258 -1.56 -14.53 -17.69
N LYS A 259 -2.58 -13.79 -18.15
CA LYS A 259 -2.42 -12.51 -18.86
C LYS A 259 -3.01 -11.36 -18.03
N VAL A 260 -2.32 -10.23 -17.96
CA VAL A 260 -2.77 -8.99 -17.31
C VAL A 260 -2.64 -7.78 -18.24
N ALA A 261 -3.29 -6.67 -17.91
CA ALA A 261 -3.09 -5.40 -18.61
C ALA A 261 -1.91 -4.62 -18.01
N GLY A 262 -1.04 -4.05 -18.85
CA GLY A 262 -0.10 -3.01 -18.45
C GLY A 262 1.29 -3.12 -19.05
N SER A 263 2.33 -2.80 -18.27
CA SER A 263 3.70 -2.72 -18.76
C SER A 263 4.56 -3.90 -18.31
N ARG A 264 4.95 -4.74 -19.28
CA ARG A 264 5.84 -5.90 -19.10
C ARG A 264 7.10 -5.56 -18.29
N ASP A 265 7.79 -4.50 -18.67
CA ASP A 265 9.06 -4.13 -18.03
C ASP A 265 8.86 -3.62 -16.59
N GLN A 266 7.77 -2.92 -16.30
CA GLN A 266 7.43 -2.56 -14.91
C GLN A 266 7.13 -3.82 -14.08
N LEU A 267 6.36 -4.77 -14.61
CA LEU A 267 6.04 -6.02 -13.90
C LEU A 267 7.28 -6.88 -13.65
N ILE A 268 8.24 -6.92 -14.58
CA ILE A 268 9.54 -7.59 -14.37
C ILE A 268 10.34 -6.91 -13.26
N VAL A 269 10.33 -5.58 -13.17
CA VAL A 269 10.95 -4.85 -12.06
C VAL A 269 10.26 -5.18 -10.74
N ALA A 270 8.93 -5.28 -10.70
CA ALA A 270 8.20 -5.64 -9.49
C ALA A 270 8.50 -7.08 -9.01
N VAL A 271 8.38 -8.08 -9.89
CA VAL A 271 8.67 -9.48 -9.54
C VAL A 271 10.15 -9.67 -9.21
N GLY A 272 11.05 -9.03 -9.97
CA GLY A 272 12.49 -9.06 -9.71
C GLY A 272 12.85 -8.53 -8.32
N ASN A 273 12.25 -7.41 -7.89
CA ASN A 273 12.44 -6.88 -6.54
C ASN A 273 11.96 -7.86 -5.46
N LEU A 274 10.88 -8.60 -5.66
CA LEU A 274 10.42 -9.61 -4.69
C LEU A 274 11.37 -10.82 -4.64
N VAL A 275 11.81 -11.33 -5.79
CA VAL A 275 12.75 -12.46 -5.89
C VAL A 275 14.12 -12.10 -5.30
N GLU A 276 14.63 -10.89 -5.56
CA GLU A 276 15.87 -10.37 -4.99
C GLU A 276 15.78 -10.29 -3.45
N ASN A 277 14.69 -9.74 -2.90
CA ASN A 277 14.48 -9.71 -1.44
C ASN A 277 14.42 -11.13 -0.84
N ALA A 278 13.70 -12.06 -1.48
CA ALA A 278 13.62 -13.46 -1.05
C ALA A 278 15.01 -14.14 -1.01
N ILE A 279 15.86 -13.89 -2.00
CA ILE A 279 17.25 -14.36 -2.07
C ILE A 279 18.15 -13.67 -1.04
N ILE A 280 17.94 -12.38 -0.77
CA ILE A 280 18.74 -11.57 0.15
C ILE A 280 18.51 -11.94 1.62
N TYR A 281 17.26 -12.22 2.01
CA TYR A 281 16.85 -12.47 3.40
C TYR A 281 16.69 -13.96 3.77
N SER A 282 16.87 -14.86 2.81
CA SER A 282 17.07 -16.29 3.06
C SER A 282 18.52 -16.62 3.41
N ASP A 283 18.72 -17.68 4.19
CA ASP A 283 20.05 -18.26 4.45
C ASP A 283 20.47 -19.24 3.32
N THR A 284 21.74 -19.66 3.31
CA THR A 284 22.30 -20.60 2.32
C THR A 284 21.61 -21.97 2.35
N GLY A 285 21.31 -22.56 1.18
CA GLY A 285 20.55 -23.81 1.05
C GLY A 285 19.03 -23.65 1.08
N ALA A 286 18.52 -22.41 1.11
CA ALA A 286 17.09 -22.11 1.13
C ALA A 286 16.41 -22.26 -0.24
N ARG A 287 15.09 -22.09 -0.27
CA ARG A 287 14.26 -22.16 -1.47
C ARG A 287 13.40 -20.91 -1.59
N VAL A 288 13.25 -20.46 -2.82
CA VAL A 288 12.30 -19.41 -3.21
C VAL A 288 11.30 -20.02 -4.18
N ALA A 289 10.01 -19.81 -3.93
CA ALA A 289 8.92 -20.27 -4.79
C ALA A 289 8.20 -19.07 -5.40
N VAL A 290 8.17 -19.00 -6.71
CA VAL A 290 7.38 -18.01 -7.47
C VAL A 290 6.21 -18.73 -8.13
N ALA A 291 5.00 -18.21 -7.96
CA ALA A 291 3.81 -18.79 -8.56
C ALA A 291 2.85 -17.72 -9.08
N ALA A 292 2.16 -18.01 -10.19
CA ALA A 292 1.03 -17.23 -10.68
C ALA A 292 -0.26 -18.07 -10.55
N SER A 293 -1.41 -17.42 -10.33
CA SER A 293 -2.71 -18.09 -10.36
C SER A 293 -3.84 -17.11 -10.60
N ARG A 294 -4.85 -17.49 -11.38
CA ARG A 294 -6.10 -16.73 -11.46
C ARG A 294 -6.91 -16.91 -10.19
N VAL A 295 -7.50 -15.81 -9.71
CA VAL A 295 -8.41 -15.81 -8.56
C VAL A 295 -9.63 -14.94 -8.86
N SER A 296 -10.80 -15.42 -8.48
CA SER A 296 -12.05 -14.66 -8.55
C SER A 296 -12.38 -14.09 -7.17
N ARG A 297 -12.37 -12.76 -7.02
CA ARG A 297 -12.70 -12.07 -5.75
C ARG A 297 -13.85 -11.11 -5.96
N GLY A 298 -14.98 -11.40 -5.33
CA GLY A 298 -16.18 -10.55 -5.42
C GLY A 298 -16.82 -10.45 -6.82
N GLY A 299 -16.51 -11.39 -7.73
CA GLY A 299 -16.92 -11.34 -9.13
C GLY A 299 -15.96 -10.57 -10.05
N VAL A 300 -14.78 -10.16 -9.55
CA VAL A 300 -13.67 -9.63 -10.35
C VAL A 300 -12.60 -10.70 -10.48
N GLU A 301 -12.21 -11.00 -11.73
CA GLU A 301 -11.06 -11.86 -12.03
C GLU A 301 -9.75 -11.08 -11.83
N ALA A 302 -8.78 -11.72 -11.20
CA ALA A 302 -7.44 -11.19 -10.97
C ALA A 302 -6.38 -12.29 -11.13
N VAL A 303 -5.12 -11.89 -11.32
CA VAL A 303 -3.95 -12.77 -11.22
C VAL A 303 -3.20 -12.42 -9.95
N GLU A 304 -3.00 -13.40 -9.09
CA GLU A 304 -2.07 -13.30 -7.96
C GLU A 304 -0.69 -13.83 -8.37
N ILE A 305 0.33 -12.98 -8.27
CA ILE A 305 1.74 -13.33 -8.44
C ILE A 305 2.37 -13.37 -7.05
N THR A 306 2.71 -14.58 -6.61
CA THR A 306 3.19 -14.88 -5.27
C THR A 306 4.69 -15.19 -5.29
N VAL A 307 5.47 -14.57 -4.41
CA VAL A 307 6.87 -14.92 -4.13
C VAL A 307 6.99 -15.30 -2.66
N SER A 308 7.38 -16.54 -2.39
CA SER A 308 7.58 -17.06 -1.03
C SER A 308 9.03 -17.46 -0.77
N ASP A 309 9.54 -17.09 0.40
CA ASP A 309 10.84 -17.44 0.96
C ASP A 309 10.69 -18.27 2.25
N ASN A 310 11.74 -19.00 2.64
CA ASN A 310 11.83 -19.68 3.94
C ASN A 310 12.90 -19.06 4.88
N GLY A 311 13.15 -17.76 4.71
CA GLY A 311 14.20 -17.00 5.39
C GLY A 311 13.82 -16.49 6.77
N ILE A 312 14.44 -15.37 7.17
CA ILE A 312 14.31 -14.85 8.55
C ILE A 312 12.89 -14.38 8.92
N GLY A 313 12.04 -14.07 7.95
CA GLY A 313 10.73 -13.48 8.15
C GLY A 313 10.78 -12.04 8.72
N ILE A 314 9.60 -11.47 8.96
CA ILE A 314 9.40 -10.06 9.33
C ILE A 314 8.61 -9.99 10.64
N SER A 315 8.88 -9.00 11.50
CA SER A 315 8.15 -8.81 12.75
C SER A 315 6.83 -8.04 12.53
N ARG A 316 5.84 -8.26 13.40
CA ARG A 316 4.50 -7.65 13.24
C ARG A 316 4.49 -6.13 13.29
N SER A 317 5.42 -5.48 13.99
CA SER A 317 5.53 -4.01 14.01
C SER A 317 6.06 -3.42 12.71
N ASP A 318 6.71 -4.26 11.89
CA ASP A 318 7.43 -3.82 10.71
C ASP A 318 6.59 -4.02 9.44
N LEU A 319 5.68 -5.01 9.44
CA LEU A 319 4.76 -5.32 8.33
C LEU A 319 3.94 -4.11 7.86
N GLU A 320 3.52 -3.23 8.76
CA GLU A 320 2.80 -1.99 8.42
C GLU A 320 3.69 -1.00 7.63
N ARG A 321 5.01 -1.16 7.74
CA ARG A 321 6.03 -0.17 7.36
C ARG A 321 6.99 -0.64 6.26
N ILE A 322 7.07 -1.94 5.94
CA ILE A 322 8.00 -2.47 4.92
C ILE A 322 7.80 -1.87 3.50
N PHE A 323 6.64 -1.25 3.25
CA PHE A 323 6.35 -0.56 1.99
C PHE A 323 6.57 0.97 2.05
N GLU A 324 7.08 1.52 3.16
CA GLU A 324 7.58 2.91 3.23
C GLU A 324 8.89 3.04 2.45
N ARG A 325 9.08 4.17 1.74
CA ARG A 325 10.33 4.43 1.00
C ARG A 325 11.51 4.58 1.96
N PHE A 326 12.58 3.84 1.73
CA PHE A 326 13.80 3.75 2.54
C PHE A 326 13.65 3.10 3.92
N TYR A 327 12.48 2.51 4.25
CA TYR A 327 12.34 1.76 5.48
C TYR A 327 13.10 0.42 5.43
N ARG A 328 13.72 0.07 6.55
CA ARG A 328 14.61 -1.09 6.71
C ARG A 328 14.43 -1.63 8.14
N VAL A 329 14.21 -2.93 8.31
CA VAL A 329 14.06 -3.56 9.63
C VAL A 329 15.35 -3.45 10.44
N ASP A 330 16.49 -3.81 9.83
CA ASP A 330 17.81 -3.83 10.49
C ASP A 330 18.86 -3.06 9.69
N PHE A 331 19.25 -1.87 10.14
CA PHE A 331 20.27 -1.04 9.48
C PHE A 331 21.65 -1.71 9.40
N GLY A 332 21.99 -2.60 10.35
CA GLY A 332 23.27 -3.32 10.38
C GLY A 332 23.37 -4.40 9.30
N ARG A 333 22.55 -5.45 9.40
CA ARG A 333 22.59 -6.61 8.48
C ARG A 333 22.27 -6.20 7.04
N SER A 334 21.32 -5.28 6.83
CA SER A 334 20.93 -4.86 5.47
C SER A 334 21.98 -3.99 4.75
N ARG A 335 22.92 -3.34 5.45
CA ARG A 335 24.04 -2.64 4.78
C ARG A 335 25.04 -3.61 4.17
N ALA A 336 25.37 -4.69 4.87
CA ALA A 336 26.23 -5.76 4.34
C ALA A 336 25.61 -6.47 3.12
N ASN A 337 24.27 -6.54 3.07
CA ASN A 337 23.51 -7.09 1.95
C ASN A 337 23.13 -6.05 0.87
N GLY A 338 23.73 -4.85 0.86
CA GLY A 338 23.54 -3.84 -0.19
C GLY A 338 22.22 -3.06 -0.18
N GLY A 339 21.13 -3.67 0.32
CA GLY A 339 19.75 -3.18 0.19
C GLY A 339 19.53 -1.69 0.45
N THR A 340 18.62 -1.10 -0.32
CA THR A 340 18.34 0.35 -0.37
C THR A 340 17.11 0.79 0.44
N GLY A 341 16.17 -0.14 0.70
CA GLY A 341 14.84 0.18 1.22
C GLY A 341 13.88 0.79 0.18
N LEU A 342 14.23 0.82 -1.11
CA LEU A 342 13.32 1.29 -2.17
C LEU A 342 12.48 0.18 -2.80
N GLY A 343 13.00 -1.06 -2.86
CA GLY A 343 12.40 -2.13 -3.67
C GLY A 343 10.92 -2.43 -3.38
N LEU A 344 10.54 -2.65 -2.13
CA LEU A 344 9.12 -2.92 -1.79
C LEU A 344 8.20 -1.71 -2.05
N ALA A 345 8.71 -0.49 -1.93
CA ALA A 345 7.96 0.72 -2.30
C ALA A 345 7.81 0.87 -3.83
N ILE A 346 8.78 0.37 -4.61
CA ILE A 346 8.69 0.23 -6.08
C ILE A 346 7.62 -0.81 -6.44
N VAL A 347 7.63 -2.01 -5.81
CA VAL A 347 6.60 -3.05 -6.03
C VAL A 347 5.20 -2.50 -5.73
N LYS A 348 5.01 -1.82 -4.60
CA LYS A 348 3.71 -1.23 -4.23
C LYS A 348 3.23 -0.15 -5.18
N HIS A 349 4.15 0.65 -5.73
CA HIS A 349 3.81 1.65 -6.75
C HIS A 349 3.38 0.98 -8.06
N ILE A 350 4.10 -0.04 -8.52
CA ILE A 350 3.79 -0.77 -9.76
C ILE A 350 2.46 -1.53 -9.65
N ALA A 351 2.21 -2.21 -8.53
CA ALA A 351 0.93 -2.88 -8.30
C ALA A 351 -0.25 -1.90 -8.37
N ALA A 352 -0.13 -0.75 -7.70
CA ALA A 352 -1.16 0.28 -7.69
C ALA A 352 -1.34 0.98 -9.06
N SER A 353 -0.26 1.18 -9.84
CA SER A 353 -0.37 1.77 -11.18
C SER A 353 -1.03 0.82 -12.19
N HIS A 354 -0.96 -0.49 -11.97
CA HIS A 354 -1.69 -1.51 -12.73
C HIS A 354 -3.12 -1.76 -12.22
N GLY A 355 -3.65 -0.89 -11.33
CA GLY A 355 -4.99 -1.01 -10.76
C GLY A 355 -5.16 -2.12 -9.72
N GLY A 356 -4.04 -2.69 -9.25
CA GLY A 356 -3.99 -3.79 -8.29
C GLY A 356 -3.46 -3.37 -6.91
N ASP A 357 -3.08 -4.37 -6.11
CA ASP A 357 -2.49 -4.19 -4.79
C ASP A 357 -1.31 -5.14 -4.53
N VAL A 358 -0.59 -4.91 -3.42
CA VAL A 358 0.43 -5.84 -2.93
C VAL A 358 0.21 -6.08 -1.44
N SER A 359 0.23 -7.35 -1.06
CA SER A 359 0.06 -7.83 0.31
C SER A 359 1.24 -8.71 0.74
N VAL A 360 1.33 -8.96 2.04
CA VAL A 360 2.40 -9.76 2.65
C VAL A 360 1.84 -10.62 3.78
N TRP A 361 2.26 -11.88 3.83
CA TRP A 361 2.23 -12.71 5.02
C TRP A 361 3.67 -13.00 5.43
N SER A 362 4.00 -12.98 6.71
CA SER A 362 5.34 -13.31 7.18
C SER A 362 5.32 -13.62 8.67
N GLN A 363 6.26 -14.47 9.10
CA GLN A 363 6.50 -14.75 10.51
C GLN A 363 8.00 -15.00 10.75
N LEU A 364 8.55 -14.37 11.80
CA LEU A 364 9.94 -14.55 12.20
C LEU A 364 10.32 -16.04 12.31
N GLY A 365 11.38 -16.44 11.61
CA GLY A 365 11.87 -17.82 11.53
C GLY A 365 11.04 -18.78 10.67
N GLN A 366 10.07 -18.28 9.88
CA GLN A 366 9.29 -19.07 8.92
C GLN A 366 9.33 -18.53 7.49
N GLY A 367 10.02 -17.41 7.26
CA GLY A 367 10.06 -16.71 5.99
C GLY A 367 8.86 -15.79 5.73
N SER A 368 8.71 -15.39 4.47
CA SER A 368 7.68 -14.44 4.01
C SER A 368 7.05 -14.89 2.69
N THR A 369 5.82 -14.44 2.47
CA THR A 369 5.06 -14.61 1.23
C THR A 369 4.53 -13.24 0.81
N PHE A 370 5.08 -12.69 -0.27
CA PHE A 370 4.61 -11.45 -0.90
C PHE A 370 3.69 -11.81 -2.06
N THR A 371 2.52 -11.15 -2.15
CA THR A 371 1.53 -11.40 -3.20
C THR A 371 1.17 -10.09 -3.89
N ILE A 372 1.48 -9.98 -5.17
CA ILE A 372 0.97 -8.91 -6.05
C ILE A 372 -0.36 -9.41 -6.63
N ASN A 373 -1.42 -8.61 -6.54
CA ASN A 373 -2.76 -8.93 -7.01
C ASN A 373 -3.15 -7.94 -8.12
N LEU A 374 -3.34 -8.42 -9.36
CA LEU A 374 -3.57 -7.59 -10.55
C LEU A 374 -4.90 -7.92 -11.24
N PRO A 375 -5.77 -6.94 -11.57
CA PRO A 375 -7.05 -7.22 -12.22
C PRO A 375 -6.87 -7.75 -13.65
N VAL A 376 -7.70 -8.72 -14.05
CA VAL A 376 -7.80 -9.20 -15.43
C VAL A 376 -8.77 -8.29 -16.19
N THR A 377 -8.23 -7.33 -16.93
CA THR A 377 -9.04 -6.45 -17.79
C THR A 377 -9.78 -7.26 -18.86
N ALA A 378 -11.10 -7.07 -18.96
CA ALA A 378 -12.03 -7.88 -19.76
C ALA A 378 -11.81 -7.86 -21.29
N GLY A 379 -10.77 -7.17 -21.80
CA GLY A 379 -10.38 -7.21 -23.21
C GLY A 379 -9.76 -8.55 -23.67
N SER A 380 -9.30 -9.40 -22.74
CA SER A 380 -8.67 -10.70 -23.06
C SER A 380 -9.65 -11.89 -23.06
N ALA A 381 -10.97 -11.65 -23.08
CA ALA A 381 -11.99 -12.71 -23.13
C ALA A 381 -12.25 -13.26 -24.56
N ALA A 382 -11.53 -12.77 -25.57
CA ALA A 382 -11.73 -13.11 -26.98
C ALA A 382 -11.04 -14.40 -27.45
N ASP A 383 -10.17 -15.01 -26.62
CA ASP A 383 -9.52 -16.30 -26.90
C ASP A 383 -10.41 -17.53 -26.54
N LEU A 384 -11.72 -17.33 -26.36
CA LEU A 384 -12.69 -18.39 -26.08
C LEU A 384 -13.16 -19.12 -27.36
N ASP A 385 -12.45 -20.21 -27.66
CA ASP A 385 -12.84 -21.33 -28.53
C ASP A 385 -12.92 -21.08 -30.06
N PRO A 386 -11.92 -21.53 -30.84
CA PRO A 386 -11.96 -21.49 -32.30
C PRO A 386 -12.83 -22.55 -33.00
N ASP A 387 -13.35 -23.58 -32.29
CA ASP A 387 -13.89 -24.80 -32.94
C ASP A 387 -15.40 -24.72 -33.29
N LEU A 388 -16.03 -23.55 -33.13
CA LEU A 388 -17.42 -23.31 -33.57
C LEU A 388 -17.49 -22.91 -35.05
N GLY A 389 -17.43 -23.93 -35.92
CA GLY A 389 -17.57 -23.78 -37.37
C GLY A 389 -18.91 -23.14 -37.82
N PRO A 390 -18.93 -22.30 -38.87
CA PRO A 390 -20.04 -21.39 -39.15
C PRO A 390 -21.17 -22.00 -40.01
N HIS A 391 -22.06 -22.81 -39.42
CA HIS A 391 -23.24 -23.35 -40.13
C HIS A 391 -24.54 -23.45 -39.31
N ALA A 392 -25.44 -22.47 -39.49
CA ALA A 392 -26.90 -22.68 -39.57
C ALA A 392 -27.61 -21.40 -40.08
N ASP A 393 -28.37 -21.51 -41.18
CA ASP A 393 -29.29 -20.44 -41.63
C ASP A 393 -30.61 -20.47 -40.81
N PRO A 394 -31.18 -19.31 -40.44
CA PRO A 394 -32.47 -19.25 -39.77
C PRO A 394 -33.64 -19.15 -40.77
N GLN A 395 -34.24 -20.28 -41.18
CA GLN A 395 -35.50 -20.27 -41.94
C GLN A 395 -36.55 -21.29 -41.46
N THR A 396 -37.81 -20.82 -41.53
CA THR A 396 -39.08 -21.60 -41.53
C THR A 396 -39.25 -22.69 -40.47
N GLY A 397 -40.05 -22.38 -39.44
CA GLY A 397 -40.74 -23.41 -38.67
C GLY A 397 -42.08 -23.80 -39.30
N ARG A 398 -42.56 -25.01 -38.98
CA ARG A 398 -43.99 -25.39 -38.96
C ARG A 398 -44.21 -26.64 -38.11
N ASP A 399 -45.28 -26.58 -37.33
CA ASP A 399 -46.25 -27.64 -36.97
C ASP A 399 -45.77 -28.95 -36.29
N LEU A 400 -46.57 -29.37 -35.30
CA LEU A 400 -46.50 -30.70 -34.65
C LEU A 400 -47.18 -31.74 -35.57
N ASP A 401 -46.87 -33.04 -35.56
CA ASP A 401 -47.13 -33.99 -34.46
C ASP A 401 -46.34 -35.32 -34.63
N PRO A 402 -46.30 -36.20 -33.61
CA PRO A 402 -45.57 -37.48 -33.65
C PRO A 402 -46.48 -38.72 -33.75
N GLU A 403 -46.16 -39.72 -34.59
CA GLU A 403 -46.61 -41.12 -34.39
C GLU A 403 -45.83 -42.20 -35.19
N LEU A 404 -45.75 -43.40 -34.58
CA LEU A 404 -45.67 -44.75 -35.18
C LEU A 404 -44.46 -45.23 -36.03
N ASP A 405 -43.59 -46.00 -35.36
CA ASP A 405 -42.99 -47.28 -35.83
C ASP A 405 -44.13 -48.30 -36.19
N PRO A 406 -43.98 -49.37 -37.04
CA PRO A 406 -42.74 -50.12 -37.26
C PRO A 406 -42.41 -50.75 -38.65
N GLY A 407 -41.11 -51.04 -38.84
CA GLY A 407 -40.67 -52.42 -39.09
C GLY A 407 -39.83 -52.77 -40.33
N ARG A 408 -39.05 -53.87 -40.17
CA ARG A 408 -38.37 -54.72 -41.19
C ARG A 408 -37.09 -54.18 -41.86
N ASP A 409 -36.08 -54.99 -42.21
CA ASP A 409 -35.71 -56.41 -41.89
C ASP A 409 -34.25 -56.66 -42.37
N LEU A 410 -33.62 -57.78 -41.95
CA LEU A 410 -32.33 -58.35 -42.41
C LEU A 410 -31.03 -57.56 -42.03
N GLY A 411 -29.90 -58.18 -41.63
CA GLY A 411 -29.61 -59.57 -41.23
C GLY A 411 -28.15 -60.02 -41.53
N ARG A 412 -27.59 -60.95 -40.71
CA ARG A 412 -26.26 -61.63 -40.85
C ARG A 412 -24.98 -60.78 -40.65
N ASP A 413 -23.78 -61.30 -40.37
CA ASP A 413 -23.27 -62.59 -39.83
C ASP A 413 -21.78 -62.42 -39.39
N ARG A 414 -21.32 -63.11 -38.32
CA ARG A 414 -19.90 -63.46 -37.94
C ARG A 414 -18.92 -62.30 -37.65
N GLU A 415 -17.93 -62.35 -36.74
CA GLU A 415 -17.04 -63.37 -36.12
C GLU A 415 -15.69 -63.65 -36.83
N HIS A 416 -14.62 -63.83 -36.00
CA HIS A 416 -13.25 -64.32 -36.31
C HIS A 416 -12.35 -63.36 -37.15
N ASP A 417 -11.01 -63.26 -37.04
CA ASP A 417 -9.98 -63.80 -36.09
C ASP A 417 -8.89 -62.70 -35.85
N LEU A 418 -7.94 -62.68 -34.89
CA LEU A 418 -7.25 -63.64 -33.97
C LEU A 418 -5.92 -64.27 -34.46
N ASP A 419 -4.76 -63.64 -34.14
CA ASP A 419 -3.37 -64.19 -34.11
C ASP A 419 -2.43 -63.12 -33.47
N VAL A 420 -1.41 -63.31 -32.59
CA VAL A 420 -0.60 -64.46 -32.08
C VAL A 420 0.50 -64.93 -33.06
N ASP A 421 1.81 -65.07 -32.75
CA ASP A 421 2.74 -64.86 -31.60
C ASP A 421 4.11 -64.32 -32.18
N HIS A 422 5.34 -64.18 -31.61
CA HIS A 422 6.09 -64.47 -30.36
C HIS A 422 7.27 -63.43 -30.28
N SER A 423 8.38 -63.43 -29.48
CA SER A 423 9.09 -64.41 -28.64
C SER A 423 10.11 -63.76 -27.65
N THR A 424 10.62 -64.58 -26.70
CA THR A 424 11.95 -64.59 -26.01
C THR A 424 13.04 -63.54 -26.38
N GLY A 425 13.92 -63.00 -25.50
CA GLY A 425 14.30 -63.22 -24.08
C GLY A 425 15.69 -62.54 -23.81
N SER A 426 16.44 -62.62 -22.68
CA SER A 426 16.21 -63.05 -21.28
C SER A 426 17.53 -63.01 -20.44
N THR A 427 17.51 -62.56 -19.16
CA THR A 427 18.62 -62.70 -18.12
C THR A 427 19.85 -61.76 -18.33
N THR A 428 20.66 -61.27 -17.35
CA THR A 428 21.05 -61.72 -15.98
C THR A 428 21.47 -60.54 -15.04
N ALA A 429 21.70 -60.81 -13.74
CA ALA A 429 22.18 -59.89 -12.68
C ALA A 429 23.72 -59.60 -12.75
N GLN A 430 24.46 -58.96 -11.80
CA GLN A 430 24.46 -59.10 -10.33
C GLN A 430 25.47 -58.17 -9.58
N THR A 431 25.19 -57.89 -8.28
CA THR A 431 26.13 -57.55 -7.15
C THR A 431 26.79 -56.15 -7.01
N ALA A 432 27.02 -55.79 -5.74
CA ALA A 432 27.88 -54.70 -5.23
C ALA A 432 29.17 -55.26 -4.57
N PRO A 433 30.04 -54.41 -3.97
CA PRO A 433 30.44 -54.68 -2.58
C PRO A 433 30.54 -53.43 -1.67
N ASP A 434 30.89 -53.67 -0.40
CA ASP A 434 30.92 -52.76 0.78
C ASP A 434 32.37 -52.42 1.22
N HIS A 435 32.59 -51.33 1.98
CA HIS A 435 33.78 -51.17 2.86
C HIS A 435 33.73 -50.01 3.90
N SER A 436 33.27 -50.34 5.12
CA SER A 436 33.92 -50.06 6.44
C SER A 436 34.57 -48.68 6.82
N THR A 437 34.00 -48.08 7.88
CA THR A 437 34.66 -47.51 9.09
C THR A 437 35.69 -46.35 9.03
N ARG A 438 35.44 -45.30 9.83
CA ARG A 438 36.29 -44.98 11.01
C ARG A 438 35.59 -44.09 12.06
N ASP A 439 36.17 -44.04 13.25
CA ASP A 439 35.71 -43.39 14.49
C ASP A 439 36.80 -42.40 14.98
N CYS A 440 36.41 -41.28 15.60
CA CYS A 440 37.26 -40.49 16.50
C CYS A 440 36.48 -39.41 17.28
N ARG A 441 36.91 -39.15 18.52
CA ARG A 441 36.50 -38.05 19.41
C ARG A 441 37.52 -36.88 19.31
N ASP A 442 37.55 -35.78 20.07
CA ASP A 442 36.89 -35.31 21.32
C ASP A 442 36.85 -33.74 21.31
N PRO A 443 36.17 -33.04 22.26
CA PRO A 443 35.93 -31.58 22.20
C PRO A 443 36.85 -30.70 23.08
N ILE A 444 37.23 -29.52 22.56
CA ILE A 444 38.04 -28.43 23.19
C ILE A 444 37.64 -27.11 22.46
N ASP A 445 37.35 -25.94 23.04
CA ASP A 445 37.14 -25.49 24.43
C ASP A 445 36.25 -24.20 24.46
N ALA A 446 36.01 -23.55 25.61
CA ALA A 446 35.30 -22.26 25.70
C ALA A 446 35.74 -21.33 26.85
N GLU A 447 36.06 -20.05 26.58
CA GLU A 447 36.09 -18.88 27.50
C GLU A 447 36.57 -17.59 26.75
N PRO A 448 36.49 -16.36 27.30
CA PRO A 448 35.30 -15.70 27.83
C PRO A 448 35.12 -14.25 27.28
N ALA A 449 34.04 -13.56 27.65
CA ALA A 449 33.79 -12.18 27.20
C ALA A 449 34.62 -11.12 27.95
N HIS A 450 35.07 -10.08 27.23
CA HIS A 450 35.68 -8.89 27.84
C HIS A 450 34.77 -7.66 27.75
N SER A 451 34.24 -7.26 28.91
CA SER A 451 33.55 -5.99 29.10
C SER A 451 34.49 -4.79 28.97
N ARG A 452 34.13 -3.78 28.16
CA ARG A 452 34.67 -2.42 28.30
C ARG A 452 33.58 -1.37 28.27
N THR A 453 33.41 -0.72 29.42
CA THR A 453 32.62 0.49 29.60
C THR A 453 33.36 1.69 28.99
N THR A 454 32.67 2.53 28.24
CA THR A 454 33.17 3.86 27.88
C THR A 454 32.02 4.88 27.95
N GLN A 455 32.15 5.88 28.81
CA GLN A 455 31.32 7.08 28.75
C GLN A 455 31.84 8.01 27.64
N PRO A 456 30.98 8.86 27.03
CA PRO A 456 31.41 9.79 25.99
C PRO A 456 32.24 10.94 26.56
N GLN A 457 33.23 11.42 25.81
CA GLN A 457 33.85 12.73 26.06
C GLN A 457 33.21 13.80 25.19
N GLU A 458 32.87 14.90 25.86
CA GLU A 458 32.45 16.18 25.31
C GLU A 458 33.68 16.96 24.79
N ILE A 459 33.69 17.34 23.52
CA ILE A 459 34.64 18.34 22.98
C ILE A 459 33.88 19.34 22.12
N VAL A 460 34.10 20.62 22.44
CA VAL A 460 33.50 21.78 21.76
C VAL A 460 34.39 22.26 20.61
N ARG A 461 33.81 22.39 19.41
CA ARG A 461 33.96 23.57 18.54
C ARG A 461 33.00 23.57 17.36
#